data_AF-A0A923V3J8-F1
#
_entry.id   AF-A0A923V3J8-F1
#
_cell.length_a   1.000
_cell.length_b   1.000
_cell.length_c   1.000
_cell.angle_alpha   90.00
_cell.angle_beta   90.00
_cell.angle_gamma   90.00
#
_symmetry.space_group_name_H-M   'P 1'
#
loop_
_entity.id
_entity.type
_entity.pdbx_description
1 polymer ?
#
loop_
_entity_poly.entity_id
_entity_poly.type
_entity_poly.pdbx_seq_one_letter_code
_entity_poly.pdbx_strand_id
1 'polypeptide(L)'
;SVNIVYPQNSLADAVLMSKAKIYISKADYTKAIETLTNLTNQFKDGIFTDDALFMLGDLYETKLNDKEKAKTYFEKLITDYPGSMFVADARKRFRALRGIDGV
;
A
#
# COMPACT_ATOMS: atom_id res chain seq x y z
N SER A 1 -3.40 6.31 -33.02
CA SER A 1 -3.65 6.51 -31.58
C SER A 1 -2.78 5.55 -30.80
N VAL A 2 -2.04 6.04 -29.81
CA VAL A 2 -0.95 5.34 -29.11
C VAL A 2 -1.52 4.19 -28.27
N ASN A 3 -1.43 2.98 -28.80
CA ASN A 3 -1.98 1.75 -28.23
C ASN A 3 -0.91 0.66 -28.09
N ILE A 4 0.34 1.06 -27.82
CA ILE A 4 1.51 0.17 -27.78
C ILE A 4 2.43 0.59 -26.62
N VAL A 5 2.07 0.31 -25.35
CA VAL A 5 3.05 0.01 -24.26
C VAL A 5 2.47 -0.89 -23.14
N TYR A 6 1.18 -0.86 -22.77
CA TYR A 6 0.67 -1.71 -21.64
C TYR A 6 -0.78 -2.22 -21.83
N PRO A 7 -1.02 -3.48 -22.25
CA PRO A 7 -2.35 -3.91 -22.69
C PRO A 7 -3.37 -4.32 -21.62
N GLN A 8 -3.12 -4.18 -20.31
CA GLN A 8 -4.14 -4.48 -19.30
C GLN A 8 -4.00 -3.56 -18.06
N ASN A 9 -5.04 -2.76 -17.78
CA ASN A 9 -5.43 -2.25 -16.45
C ASN A 9 -4.80 -1.00 -15.78
N SER A 10 -3.97 -0.17 -16.43
CA SER A 10 -3.38 1.03 -15.77
C SER A 10 -4.35 2.18 -15.42
N LEU A 11 -5.58 2.15 -15.93
CA LEU A 11 -6.59 3.16 -15.58
C LEU A 11 -7.38 2.74 -14.34
N ALA A 12 -7.64 1.45 -14.16
CA ALA A 12 -8.48 0.95 -13.09
C ALA A 12 -7.77 0.99 -11.74
N ASP A 13 -6.49 0.61 -11.69
CA ASP A 13 -5.65 0.76 -10.49
C ASP A 13 -5.46 2.24 -10.11
N ALA A 14 -5.23 3.12 -11.09
CA ALA A 14 -5.13 4.57 -10.89
C ALA A 14 -6.43 5.17 -10.31
N VAL A 15 -7.59 4.72 -10.79
CA VAL A 15 -8.91 5.14 -10.27
C VAL A 15 -9.10 4.67 -8.84
N LEU A 16 -8.79 3.40 -8.52
CA LEU A 16 -8.87 2.90 -7.15
C LEU A 16 -7.89 3.63 -6.22
N MET A 17 -6.68 3.89 -6.68
CA MET A 17 -5.68 4.65 -5.93
C MET A 17 -6.20 6.06 -5.61
N SER A 18 -6.72 6.77 -6.61
CA SER A 18 -7.29 8.10 -6.44
C SER A 18 -8.48 8.09 -5.48
N LYS A 19 -9.36 7.10 -5.61
CA LYS A 19 -10.52 6.91 -4.73
C LYS A 19 -10.10 6.66 -3.28
N ALA A 20 -9.09 5.82 -3.05
CA ALA A 20 -8.53 5.60 -1.73
C ALA A 20 -7.98 6.89 -1.11
N LYS A 21 -7.21 7.68 -1.86
CA LYS A 21 -6.70 8.99 -1.42
C LYS A 21 -7.82 9.96 -1.03
N ILE A 22 -8.92 9.97 -1.78
CA ILE A 22 -10.12 10.76 -1.43
C ILE A 22 -10.71 10.29 -0.11
N TYR A 23 -10.85 8.98 0.12
CA TYR A 23 -11.36 8.47 1.39
C TYR A 23 -10.44 8.81 2.57
N ILE A 24 -9.12 8.72 2.39
CA ILE A 24 -8.13 9.15 3.39
C ILE A 24 -8.30 10.63 3.73
N SER A 25 -8.44 11.50 2.72
CA SER A 25 -8.66 12.94 2.95
C SER A 25 -9.95 13.26 3.70
N LYS A 26 -10.95 12.37 3.62
CA LYS A 26 -12.23 12.46 4.34
C LYS A 26 -12.20 11.73 5.70
N ALA A 27 -11.05 11.20 6.10
CA ALA A 27 -10.87 10.33 7.27
C ALA A 27 -11.77 9.07 7.27
N ASP A 28 -12.28 8.66 6.09
CA ASP A 28 -13.03 7.42 5.92
C ASP A 28 -12.06 6.25 5.71
N TYR A 29 -11.34 5.90 6.78
CA TYR A 29 -10.25 4.92 6.70
C TYR A 29 -10.76 3.50 6.37
N THR A 30 -11.98 3.17 6.78
CA THR A 30 -12.60 1.87 6.44
C THR A 30 -12.72 1.71 4.93
N LYS A 31 -13.30 2.69 4.23
CA LYS A 31 -13.42 2.63 2.77
C LYS A 31 -12.08 2.77 2.06
N ALA A 32 -11.14 3.54 2.63
CA ALA A 32 -9.79 3.63 2.09
C ALA A 32 -9.10 2.25 2.09
N ILE A 33 -9.13 1.55 3.22
CA ILE A 33 -8.53 0.22 3.38
C ILE A 33 -9.19 -0.80 2.44
N GLU A 34 -10.52 -0.80 2.34
CA GLU A 34 -11.25 -1.67 1.41
C GLU A 34 -10.79 -1.42 -0.03
N THR A 35 -10.71 -0.15 -0.42
CA THR A 35 -10.32 0.25 -1.78
C THR A 35 -8.86 -0.14 -2.09
N LEU A 36 -7.93 0.13 -1.18
CA LEU A 36 -6.52 -0.23 -1.34
C LEU A 36 -6.33 -1.75 -1.35
N THR A 37 -7.01 -2.48 -0.47
CA THR A 37 -6.95 -3.95 -0.45
C THR A 37 -7.44 -4.51 -1.78
N ASN A 38 -8.54 -3.98 -2.30
CA ASN A 38 -9.05 -4.37 -3.61
C ASN A 38 -8.03 -4.10 -4.73
N LEU A 39 -7.38 -2.94 -4.72
CA LEU A 39 -6.31 -2.61 -5.65
C LEU A 39 -5.19 -3.66 -5.59
N THR A 40 -4.67 -3.96 -4.40
CA THR A 40 -3.57 -4.93 -4.24
C THR A 40 -3.94 -6.36 -4.63
N ASN A 41 -5.22 -6.72 -4.56
CA ASN A 41 -5.71 -8.04 -4.93
C ASN A 41 -5.93 -8.18 -6.45
N GLN A 42 -6.45 -7.14 -7.10
CA GLN A 42 -6.77 -7.16 -8.53
C GLN A 42 -5.56 -6.86 -9.42
N PHE A 43 -4.63 -6.02 -8.97
CA PHE A 43 -3.56 -5.49 -9.81
C PHE A 43 -2.18 -5.84 -9.24
N LYS A 44 -1.87 -7.12 -9.03
CA LYS A 44 -0.59 -7.51 -8.40
C LYS A 44 0.66 -6.94 -9.09
N ASP A 45 0.65 -6.80 -10.41
CA ASP A 45 1.74 -6.20 -11.20
C ASP A 45 1.43 -4.75 -11.63
N GLY A 46 0.44 -4.12 -10.97
CA GLY A 46 0.01 -2.76 -11.23
C GLY A 46 1.00 -1.72 -10.73
N ILE A 47 1.01 -0.56 -11.38
CA ILE A 47 1.97 0.53 -11.12
C ILE A 47 1.77 1.11 -9.70
N PHE A 48 0.57 0.99 -9.14
CA PHE A 48 0.20 1.57 -7.85
C PHE A 48 0.13 0.56 -6.70
N THR A 49 0.56 -0.68 -6.92
CA THR A 49 0.34 -1.75 -5.95
C THR A 49 1.29 -1.68 -4.77
N ASP A 50 2.53 -1.33 -5.02
CA ASP A 50 3.51 -1.05 -3.97
C ASP A 50 3.14 0.21 -3.17
N ASP A 51 2.71 1.29 -3.83
CA ASP A 51 2.10 2.46 -3.19
C ASP A 51 0.93 2.05 -2.27
N ALA A 52 0.04 1.20 -2.76
CA ALA A 52 -1.15 0.78 -2.01
C ALA A 52 -0.78 -0.07 -0.79
N LEU A 53 0.20 -0.97 -0.90
CA LEU A 53 0.71 -1.74 0.23
C LEU A 53 1.34 -0.84 1.28
N PHE A 54 2.14 0.16 0.87
CA PHE A 54 2.71 1.12 1.80
C PHE A 54 1.63 1.92 2.54
N MET A 55 0.64 2.43 1.80
CA MET A 55 -0.48 3.17 2.40
C MET A 55 -1.33 2.30 3.34
N LEU A 56 -1.55 1.03 3.02
CA LEU A 56 -2.21 0.10 3.93
C LEU A 56 -1.41 -0.06 5.23
N GLY A 57 -0.10 -0.31 5.13
CA GLY A 57 0.77 -0.39 6.30
C GLY A 57 0.71 0.88 7.16
N ASP A 58 0.80 2.06 6.53
CA ASP A 58 0.73 3.35 7.20
C ASP A 58 -0.60 3.60 7.91
N LEU A 59 -1.73 3.31 7.25
CA LEU A 59 -3.06 3.47 7.85
C LEU A 59 -3.28 2.53 9.02
N TYR A 60 -2.87 1.27 8.88
CA TYR A 60 -2.99 0.30 9.97
C TYR A 60 -2.13 0.70 11.17
N GLU A 61 -0.91 1.20 10.95
CA GLU A 61 -0.04 1.67 12.03
C GLU A 61 -0.59 2.93 12.70
N THR A 62 -0.96 3.95 11.92
CA THR A 62 -1.13 5.31 12.45
C THR A 62 -2.58 5.68 12.76
N LYS A 63 -3.55 5.09 12.05
CA LYS A 63 -4.99 5.44 12.17
C LYS A 63 -5.77 4.37 12.90
N LEU A 64 -5.45 3.10 12.67
CA LEU A 64 -6.15 1.97 13.30
C LEU A 64 -5.39 1.40 14.50
N ASN A 65 -4.12 1.77 14.68
CA ASN A 65 -3.23 1.26 15.74
C ASN A 65 -3.15 -0.30 15.75
N ASP A 66 -3.33 -0.92 14.58
CA ASP A 66 -3.21 -2.36 14.37
C ASP A 66 -1.81 -2.67 13.84
N LYS A 67 -0.88 -2.82 14.78
CA LYS A 67 0.54 -3.02 14.49
C LYS A 67 0.82 -4.33 13.76
N GLU A 68 0.04 -5.38 14.00
CA GLU A 68 0.24 -6.68 13.34
C GLU A 68 -0.15 -6.61 11.86
N LYS A 69 -1.27 -5.97 11.54
CA LYS A 69 -1.62 -5.72 10.14
C LYS A 69 -0.63 -4.79 9.46
N ALA A 70 -0.18 -3.72 10.14
CA ALA A 70 0.84 -2.83 9.59
C ALA A 70 2.12 -3.58 9.21
N LYS A 71 2.63 -4.45 10.11
CA LYS A 71 3.76 -5.33 9.82
C LYS A 71 3.52 -6.20 8.59
N THR A 72 2.33 -6.79 8.48
CA THR A 72 1.98 -7.69 7.37
C THR A 72 2.09 -6.97 6.02
N TYR A 73 1.55 -5.75 5.91
CA TYR A 73 1.61 -4.99 4.66
C TYR A 73 3.01 -4.47 4.34
N PHE A 74 3.78 -4.02 5.34
CA PHE A 74 5.16 -3.63 5.13
C PHE A 74 6.04 -4.82 4.74
N GLU A 75 5.87 -5.98 5.38
CA GLU A 75 6.59 -7.20 5.01
C GLU A 75 6.30 -7.58 3.56
N LYS A 76 5.01 -7.62 3.19
CA LYS A 76 4.60 -7.93 1.81
C LYS A 76 5.21 -6.98 0.79
N LEU A 77 5.24 -5.68 1.09
CA LEU A 77 5.89 -4.69 0.23
C LEU A 77 7.40 -4.97 0.07
N ILE A 78 8.08 -5.32 1.16
CA ILE A 78 9.52 -5.60 1.17
C ILE A 78 9.85 -6.89 0.40
N THR A 79 9.00 -7.92 0.51
CA THR A 79 9.23 -9.24 -0.10
C THR A 79 8.81 -9.27 -1.56
N ASP A 80 7.64 -8.73 -1.89
CA ASP A 80 7.01 -8.91 -3.19
C ASP A 80 7.42 -7.79 -4.16
N TYR A 81 7.80 -6.61 -3.64
CA TYR A 81 8.15 -5.43 -4.44
C TYR A 81 9.51 -4.81 -4.01
N PRO A 82 10.61 -5.58 -4.04
CA PRO A 82 11.92 -5.14 -3.53
C PRO A 82 12.52 -3.94 -4.29
N GLY A 83 12.01 -3.61 -5.47
CA GLY A 83 12.42 -2.44 -6.27
C GLY A 83 11.62 -1.16 -5.98
N SER A 84 10.61 -1.21 -5.11
CA SER A 84 9.79 -0.04 -4.78
C SER A 84 10.62 1.02 -4.03
N MET A 85 10.35 2.31 -4.31
CA MET A 85 10.94 3.42 -3.55
C MET A 85 10.57 3.38 -2.06
N PHE A 86 9.48 2.70 -1.69
CA PHE A 86 8.99 2.62 -0.31
C PHE A 86 9.70 1.54 0.52
N VAL A 87 10.55 0.68 -0.06
CA VAL A 87 11.16 -0.45 0.66
C VAL A 87 12.01 -0.01 1.85
N ALA A 88 12.75 1.09 1.71
CA ALA A 88 13.60 1.60 2.79
C ALA A 88 12.76 2.02 4.02
N ASP A 89 11.70 2.78 3.78
CA ASP A 89 10.78 3.24 4.82
C ASP A 89 9.97 2.08 5.42
N ALA A 90 9.47 1.18 4.58
CA ALA A 90 8.76 -0.01 5.01
C ALA A 90 9.64 -0.89 5.92
N ARG A 91 10.92 -1.10 5.58
CA ARG A 91 11.86 -1.85 6.45
C ARG A 91 12.08 -1.17 7.78
N LYS A 92 12.26 0.16 7.79
CA LYS A 92 12.44 0.93 9.01
C LYS A 92 11.23 0.78 9.92
N ARG A 93 10.02 1.01 9.39
CA ARG A 93 8.76 0.89 10.15
C ARG A 93 8.51 -0.54 10.62
N PHE A 94 8.74 -1.53 9.76
CA PHE A 94 8.63 -2.94 10.13
C PHE A 94 9.56 -3.33 11.30
N ARG A 95 10.81 -2.85 11.31
CA ARG A 95 11.76 -3.07 12.42
C ARG A 95 11.32 -2.40 13.72
N ALA A 96 10.88 -1.15 13.64
CA ALA A 96 10.34 -0.42 14.78
C ALA A 96 9.13 -1.15 15.38
N LEU A 97 8.22 -1.66 14.54
CA LEU A 97 7.05 -2.43 14.97
C LEU A 97 7.41 -3.80 15.59
N ARG A 98 8.56 -4.37 15.26
CA ARG A 98 9.09 -5.59 15.90
C ARG A 98 9.75 -5.33 17.27
N GLY A 99 9.93 -4.07 17.66
CA GLY A 99 10.56 -3.69 18.93
C GLY A 99 12.09 -3.78 18.91
N ILE A 100 12.72 -3.77 17.73
CA ILE A 100 14.20 -3.88 17.61
C ILE A 100 14.89 -2.53 17.89
N ASP A 101 14.19 -1.40 17.78
CA ASP A 101 14.73 -0.06 18.05
C ASP A 101 14.47 0.41 19.50
N GLY A 102 14.18 -0.53 20.42
CA GLY A 102 13.85 -0.27 21.83
C GLY A 102 14.90 -0.74 22.84
N VAL A 103 16.19 -0.74 22.45
CA VAL A 103 17.34 -0.99 23.36
C VAL A 103 18.27 0.20 23.36
#